data_AF-A0A7W0KH20-F1
#
_entry.id   AF-A0A7W0KH20-F1
#
_cell.length_a   1.000
_cell.length_b   1.000
_cell.length_c   1.000
_cell.angle_alpha   90.00
_cell.angle_beta   90.00
_cell.angle_gamma   90.00
#
_symmetry.space_group_name_H-M   'P 1'
#
loop_
_entity.id
_entity.type
_entity.pdbx_description
1 polymer ?
#
loop_
_entity_poly.entity_id
_entity_poly.type
_entity_poly.pdbx_seq_one_letter_code
_entity_poly.pdbx_strand_id
1 'polypeptide(L)'
;MRNTVNNRHGTSGRWRGAALAAIVAILAVASAAAQTSQPDATDTIRPASVHSGTCANPGDLVFELRDVVVAPESRGTLEYVGANEASLTEGSETSDLPTTLADLTSAPHLIAVFESEGSDTLIACGEIGGFTVPNDDDLDIGLRAQGDSGFAGVALIDGDDDDNEVDIDLYLARDVTGAVATPNP
;
A
#
# COMPACT_ATOMS: atom_id res chain seq x y z
N MET A 1 -29.88 -48.01 -52.64
CA MET A 1 -29.35 -49.34 -52.25
C MET A 1 -29.55 -49.44 -50.75
N ARG A 2 -30.71 -49.92 -50.28
CA ARG A 2 -30.99 -51.29 -49.80
C ARG A 2 -29.84 -51.94 -49.04
N ASN A 3 -30.23 -52.59 -47.93
CA ASN A 3 -29.57 -53.71 -47.27
C ASN A 3 -28.42 -53.36 -46.31
N THR A 4 -28.31 -53.89 -45.08
CA THR A 4 -29.11 -54.90 -44.37
C THR A 4 -28.67 -54.88 -42.90
N VAL A 5 -29.62 -55.01 -41.98
CA VAL A 5 -29.37 -55.57 -40.66
C VAL A 5 -29.35 -57.10 -40.80
N ASN A 6 -28.30 -57.76 -40.32
CA ASN A 6 -28.27 -59.19 -39.95
C ASN A 6 -27.03 -59.42 -39.07
N ASN A 7 -27.10 -59.65 -37.76
CA ASN A 7 -27.79 -60.71 -36.99
C ASN A 7 -27.07 -62.07 -37.06
N ARG A 8 -26.89 -62.68 -35.87
CA ARG A 8 -26.51 -64.07 -35.49
C ARG A 8 -25.22 -64.15 -34.66
N HIS A 9 -25.33 -64.41 -33.36
CA HIS A 9 -25.55 -65.70 -32.70
C HIS A 9 -24.36 -66.65 -32.81
N GLY A 10 -23.76 -66.99 -31.66
CA GLY A 10 -22.71 -68.00 -31.58
C GLY A 10 -22.09 -68.08 -30.19
N THR A 11 -22.84 -68.63 -29.25
CA THR A 11 -22.40 -69.09 -27.94
C THR A 11 -21.30 -70.17 -28.01
N SER A 12 -20.39 -70.17 -27.04
CA SER A 12 -19.93 -71.32 -26.23
C SER A 12 -18.42 -71.30 -25.98
N GLY A 13 -18.01 -71.68 -24.76
CA GLY A 13 -16.64 -72.13 -24.51
C GLY A 13 -15.93 -71.50 -23.32
N ARG A 14 -16.27 -72.00 -22.12
CA ARG A 14 -15.64 -71.68 -20.82
C ARG A 14 -14.19 -72.18 -20.76
N TRP A 15 -13.15 -71.33 -20.77
CA TRP A 15 -11.81 -71.75 -20.34
C TRP A 15 -11.15 -70.69 -19.44
N ARG A 16 -10.62 -71.19 -18.32
CA ARG A 16 -9.98 -70.48 -17.22
C ARG A 16 -8.67 -69.84 -17.69
N GLY A 17 -8.35 -68.66 -17.19
CA GLY A 17 -7.00 -68.09 -17.31
C GLY A 17 -6.96 -66.63 -16.94
N ALA A 18 -6.64 -66.34 -15.68
CA ALA A 18 -6.27 -65.02 -15.23
C ALA A 18 -4.95 -64.59 -15.89
N ALA A 19 -4.90 -63.39 -16.46
CA ALA A 19 -3.66 -62.67 -16.65
C ALA A 19 -3.97 -61.17 -16.71
N LEU A 20 -3.51 -60.45 -15.68
CA LEU A 20 -3.49 -59.00 -15.59
C LEU A 20 -2.71 -58.41 -16.77
N ALA A 21 -3.25 -57.36 -17.38
CA ALA A 21 -2.46 -56.42 -18.17
C ALA A 21 -2.87 -55.00 -17.77
N ALA A 22 -1.87 -54.29 -17.23
CA ALA A 22 -1.98 -53.06 -16.47
C ALA A 22 -2.48 -51.87 -17.31
N ILE A 23 -3.40 -51.10 -16.73
CA ILE A 23 -3.77 -49.76 -17.17
C ILE A 23 -2.61 -48.82 -16.80
N VAL A 24 -1.87 -48.37 -17.80
CA VAL A 24 -0.89 -47.27 -17.64
C VAL A 24 -1.70 -45.97 -17.53
N ALA A 25 -1.99 -45.56 -16.29
CA ALA A 25 -2.60 -44.27 -16.00
C ALA A 25 -1.54 -43.17 -16.13
N ILE A 26 -1.83 -42.22 -17.01
CA ILE A 26 -1.05 -41.02 -17.33
C ILE A 26 -1.01 -40.11 -16.09
N LEU A 27 0.18 -39.90 -15.51
CA LEU A 27 0.43 -38.84 -14.54
C LEU A 27 1.02 -37.63 -15.29
N ALA A 28 0.14 -36.80 -15.86
CA ALA A 28 0.50 -35.45 -16.25
C ALA A 28 0.68 -34.65 -14.96
N VAL A 29 1.93 -34.41 -14.57
CA VAL A 29 2.26 -33.50 -13.48
C VAL A 29 1.91 -32.10 -13.96
N ALA A 30 0.72 -31.62 -13.59
CA ALA A 30 0.34 -30.24 -13.77
C ALA A 30 1.20 -29.41 -12.81
N SER A 31 2.29 -28.85 -13.33
CA SER A 31 3.05 -27.81 -12.65
C SER A 31 2.15 -26.59 -12.53
N ALA A 32 1.39 -26.52 -11.43
CA ALA A 32 0.76 -25.29 -10.99
C ALA A 32 1.90 -24.33 -10.63
N ALA A 33 2.36 -23.54 -11.61
CA ALA A 33 3.04 -22.30 -11.32
C ALA A 33 2.07 -21.49 -10.46
N ALA A 34 2.35 -21.39 -9.18
CA ALA A 34 1.71 -20.40 -8.32
C ALA A 34 2.02 -19.05 -8.96
N GLN A 35 1.05 -18.51 -9.69
CA GLN A 35 1.07 -17.12 -10.09
C GLN A 35 0.89 -16.35 -8.78
N THR A 36 2.00 -15.97 -8.17
CA THR A 36 1.97 -14.92 -7.15
C THR A 36 1.45 -13.70 -7.86
N SER A 37 0.19 -13.34 -7.61
CA SER A 37 -0.38 -12.08 -8.03
C SER A 37 0.52 -10.99 -7.44
N GLN A 38 1.42 -10.45 -8.27
CA GLN A 38 2.11 -9.22 -7.92
C GLN A 38 0.99 -8.18 -7.69
N PRO A 39 0.98 -7.45 -6.56
CA PRO A 39 -0.01 -6.41 -6.37
C PRO A 39 0.08 -5.50 -7.59
N ASP A 40 -1.02 -5.33 -8.31
CA ASP A 40 -1.12 -4.20 -9.23
C ASP A 40 -0.85 -2.98 -8.34
N ALA A 41 0.29 -2.33 -8.55
CA ALA A 41 0.49 -0.96 -8.13
C ALA A 41 -0.49 -0.14 -8.96
N THR A 42 -1.77 -0.21 -8.60
CA THR A 42 -2.76 0.74 -9.07
C THR A 42 -2.24 2.08 -8.57
N ASP A 43 -1.79 2.89 -9.53
CA ASP A 43 -1.30 4.25 -9.39
C ASP A 43 -2.37 5.10 -8.69
N THR A 44 -2.45 4.93 -7.38
CA THR A 44 -3.47 5.54 -6.55
C THR A 44 -2.84 6.82 -6.05
N ILE A 45 -3.23 7.91 -6.70
CA ILE A 45 -2.82 9.26 -6.35
C ILE A 45 -3.65 9.71 -5.15
N ARG A 46 -2.98 10.14 -4.09
CA ARG A 46 -3.61 10.62 -2.86
C ARG A 46 -3.18 12.05 -2.58
N PRO A 47 -4.07 13.03 -2.75
CA PRO A 47 -3.76 14.40 -2.40
C PRO A 47 -3.37 14.53 -0.94
N ALA A 48 -2.39 15.40 -0.69
CA ALA A 48 -1.97 15.77 0.65
C ALA A 48 -1.85 17.28 0.79
N SER A 49 -2.15 17.79 1.97
CA SER A 49 -2.13 19.24 2.23
C SER A 49 -1.90 19.54 3.70
N VAL A 50 -1.43 20.77 3.97
CA VAL A 50 -1.39 21.35 5.31
C VAL A 50 -2.62 22.22 5.50
N HIS A 51 -3.34 22.00 6.59
CA HIS A 51 -4.46 22.85 7.01
C HIS A 51 -4.21 23.44 8.40
N SER A 52 -4.83 24.58 8.68
CA SER A 52 -4.95 25.08 10.05
C SER A 52 -5.88 24.18 10.88
N GLY A 53 -5.78 24.24 12.21
CA GLY A 53 -6.66 23.52 13.12
C GLY A 53 -6.15 22.14 13.55
N THR A 54 -7.05 21.16 13.63
CA THR A 54 -6.75 19.80 14.13
C THR A 54 -7.45 18.76 13.26
N CYS A 55 -7.02 17.49 13.30
CA CYS A 55 -7.67 16.43 12.51
C CYS A 55 -9.17 16.27 12.80
N ALA A 56 -9.62 16.62 14.01
CA ALA A 56 -11.04 16.56 14.38
C ALA A 56 -11.86 17.75 13.84
N ASN A 57 -11.19 18.86 13.54
CA ASN A 57 -11.81 20.07 13.00
C ASN A 57 -10.80 20.80 12.11
N PRO A 58 -10.60 20.33 10.86
CA PRO A 58 -9.73 20.98 9.90
C PRO A 58 -10.24 22.39 9.57
N GLY A 59 -9.30 23.33 9.50
CA GLY A 59 -9.53 24.70 9.09
C GLY A 59 -9.12 24.94 7.64
N ASP A 60 -8.78 26.19 7.35
CA ASP A 60 -8.38 26.64 6.02
C ASP A 60 -7.11 25.94 5.54
N LEU A 61 -7.04 25.71 4.22
CA LEU A 61 -5.85 25.26 3.52
C LEU A 61 -4.72 26.27 3.70
N VAL A 62 -3.53 25.77 4.03
CA VAL A 62 -2.30 26.56 4.17
C VAL A 62 -1.35 26.27 3.01
N PHE A 63 -1.06 24.99 2.77
CA PHE A 63 -0.19 24.54 1.68
C PHE A 63 -0.76 23.29 0.99
N GLU A 64 -0.66 23.23 -0.34
CA GLU A 64 -0.80 21.99 -1.08
C GLU A 64 0.55 21.26 -1.04
N LEU A 65 0.53 19.95 -0.82
CA LEU A 65 1.71 19.10 -0.86
C LEU A 65 1.71 18.26 -2.13
N ARG A 66 2.83 17.62 -2.45
CA ARG A 66 2.88 16.64 -3.53
C ARG A 66 2.04 15.42 -3.16
N ASP A 67 1.31 14.91 -4.14
CA ASP A 67 0.47 13.74 -3.97
C ASP A 67 1.27 12.53 -3.49
N VAL A 68 0.71 11.83 -2.51
CA VAL A 68 1.24 10.55 -2.01
C VAL A 68 0.90 9.47 -3.02
N VAL A 69 1.92 8.76 -3.50
CA VAL A 69 1.78 7.71 -4.52
C VAL A 69 2.52 6.46 -4.10
N VAL A 70 2.14 5.32 -4.69
CA VAL A 70 2.93 4.09 -4.58
C VAL A 70 4.25 4.31 -5.32
N ALA A 71 5.32 4.44 -4.54
CA ALA A 71 6.69 4.55 -5.02
C ALA A 71 6.93 5.79 -5.92
N PRO A 72 7.13 6.98 -5.31
CA PRO A 72 7.19 8.25 -6.03
C PRO A 72 8.31 8.30 -7.06
N GLU A 73 8.06 8.98 -8.17
CA GLU A 73 9.02 9.13 -9.28
C GLU A 73 10.35 9.78 -8.86
N SER A 74 10.35 10.57 -7.77
CA SER A 74 11.57 11.13 -7.18
C SER A 74 12.59 10.06 -6.79
N ARG A 75 12.13 8.81 -6.59
CA ARG A 75 12.96 7.65 -6.25
C ARG A 75 13.52 6.90 -7.47
N GLY A 76 13.19 7.32 -8.69
CA GLY A 76 13.71 6.74 -9.93
C GLY A 76 13.12 5.37 -10.28
N THR A 77 13.83 4.59 -11.12
CA THR A 77 13.39 3.24 -11.52
C THR A 77 13.37 2.31 -10.31
N LEU A 78 12.19 1.77 -10.02
CA LEU A 78 11.98 0.92 -8.86
C LEU A 78 12.32 -0.54 -9.20
N GLU A 79 13.27 -1.11 -8.47
CA GLU A 79 13.53 -2.55 -8.46
C GLU A 79 12.98 -3.14 -7.17
N TYR A 80 12.14 -4.17 -7.28
CA TYR A 80 11.67 -4.88 -6.11
C TYR A 80 12.82 -5.67 -5.49
N VAL A 81 13.14 -5.36 -4.23
CA VAL A 81 14.19 -6.02 -3.46
C VAL A 81 13.65 -6.51 -2.14
N GLY A 82 14.25 -7.58 -1.59
CA GLY A 82 13.87 -8.10 -0.27
C GLY A 82 12.77 -9.16 -0.30
N ALA A 83 11.96 -9.21 0.77
CA ALA A 83 10.95 -10.23 0.97
C ALA A 83 9.67 -9.93 0.18
N ASN A 84 9.11 -10.92 -0.51
CA ASN A 84 7.91 -10.79 -1.37
C ASN A 84 6.65 -10.34 -0.61
N GLU A 85 6.64 -10.54 0.70
CA GLU A 85 5.54 -10.18 1.60
C GLU A 85 5.76 -8.82 2.28
N ALA A 86 6.77 -8.04 1.85
CA ALA A 86 7.00 -6.71 2.37
C ALA A 86 5.78 -5.80 2.15
N SER A 87 5.35 -5.13 3.23
CA SER A 87 4.34 -4.08 3.14
C SER A 87 4.89 -2.93 2.30
N LEU A 88 4.16 -2.57 1.23
CA LEU A 88 4.51 -1.44 0.40
C LEU A 88 4.17 -0.13 1.13
N THR A 89 5.06 0.84 1.00
CA THR A 89 4.84 2.21 1.45
C THR A 89 4.45 3.08 0.27
N GLU A 90 3.47 3.95 0.49
CA GLU A 90 3.19 5.09 -0.38
C GLU A 90 3.95 6.31 0.18
N GLY A 91 4.41 7.22 -0.67
CA GLY A 91 5.10 8.41 -0.18
C GLY A 91 5.14 9.58 -1.14
N SER A 92 5.52 10.74 -0.61
CA SER A 92 5.78 11.96 -1.36
C SER A 92 6.84 12.80 -0.66
N GLU A 93 7.46 13.71 -1.42
CA GLU A 93 8.55 14.58 -0.98
C GLU A 93 8.21 15.97 -1.53
N THR A 94 7.89 16.93 -0.66
CA THR A 94 7.55 18.31 -1.04
C THR A 94 8.62 19.24 -0.51
N SER A 95 9.34 19.92 -1.40
CA SER A 95 10.43 20.83 -1.02
C SER A 95 10.08 22.30 -1.21
N ASP A 96 10.89 23.16 -0.58
CA ASP A 96 10.89 24.62 -0.75
C ASP A 96 9.55 25.28 -0.34
N LEU A 97 8.86 24.77 0.71
CA LEU A 97 7.66 25.43 1.21
C LEU A 97 8.04 26.75 1.89
N PRO A 98 7.45 27.90 1.51
CA PRO A 98 7.87 29.21 2.01
C PRO A 98 7.33 29.49 3.43
N THR A 99 7.82 28.75 4.41
CA THR A 99 7.45 28.81 5.83
C THR A 99 8.57 28.26 6.70
N THR A 100 8.48 28.47 8.01
CA THR A 100 9.44 27.93 8.98
C THR A 100 8.76 26.87 9.85
N LEU A 101 9.56 25.95 10.41
CA LEU A 101 9.05 25.02 11.42
C LEU A 101 8.46 25.76 12.63
N ALA A 102 9.05 26.90 13.01
CA ALA A 102 8.53 27.77 14.05
C ALA A 102 7.12 28.30 13.73
N ASP A 103 6.87 28.73 12.49
CA ASP A 103 5.54 29.20 12.07
C ASP A 103 4.51 28.06 12.07
N LEU A 104 4.87 26.91 11.51
CA LEU A 104 4.01 25.71 11.47
C LEU A 104 3.65 25.21 12.87
N THR A 105 4.49 25.44 13.87
CA THR A 105 4.25 25.02 15.27
C THR A 105 3.73 26.14 16.17
N SER A 106 3.72 27.39 15.71
CA SER A 106 3.23 28.55 16.47
C SER A 106 1.71 28.53 16.71
N ALA A 107 0.98 27.81 15.87
CA ALA A 107 -0.45 27.59 15.94
C ALA A 107 -0.80 26.15 15.52
N PRO A 108 -2.01 25.65 15.86
CA PRO A 108 -2.40 24.31 15.44
C PRO A 108 -2.49 24.21 13.91
N HIS A 109 -1.74 23.28 13.35
CA HIS A 109 -1.81 22.82 11.97
C HIS A 109 -1.92 21.30 11.93
N LEU A 110 -2.35 20.77 10.79
CA LEU A 110 -2.41 19.36 10.51
C LEU A 110 -1.91 19.07 9.10
N ILE A 111 -1.41 17.87 8.90
CA ILE A 111 -1.22 17.25 7.60
C ILE A 111 -2.42 16.34 7.34
N ALA A 112 -3.09 16.58 6.22
CA ALA A 112 -4.23 15.81 5.73
C ALA A 112 -3.80 14.99 4.51
N VAL A 113 -4.22 13.72 4.47
CA VAL A 113 -4.14 12.90 3.24
C VAL A 113 -5.52 12.40 2.87
N PHE A 114 -5.90 12.63 1.61
CA PHE A 114 -7.23 12.33 1.08
C PHE A 114 -7.24 11.01 0.33
N GLU A 115 -8.43 10.41 0.24
CA GLU A 115 -8.64 9.13 -0.46
C GLU A 115 -8.25 9.19 -1.94
N SER A 116 -8.63 10.29 -2.61
CA SER A 116 -8.40 10.54 -4.04
C SER A 116 -8.61 12.02 -4.36
N GLU A 117 -8.21 12.45 -5.57
CA GLU A 117 -8.53 13.79 -6.09
C GLU A 117 -10.04 14.10 -6.00
N GLY A 118 -10.37 15.30 -5.51
CA GLY A 118 -11.75 15.78 -5.38
C GLY A 118 -12.58 15.11 -4.27
N SER A 119 -11.97 14.23 -3.46
CA SER A 119 -12.61 13.64 -2.28
C SER A 119 -12.31 14.47 -1.04
N ASP A 120 -13.33 14.74 -0.23
CA ASP A 120 -13.16 15.34 1.10
C ASP A 120 -12.88 14.28 2.20
N THR A 121 -12.80 13.00 1.81
CA THR A 121 -12.56 11.89 2.74
C THR A 121 -11.08 11.84 3.11
N LEU A 122 -10.77 12.21 4.35
CA LEU A 122 -9.46 11.96 4.94
C LEU A 122 -9.27 10.47 5.18
N ILE A 123 -8.11 9.94 4.80
CA ILE A 123 -7.69 8.56 5.11
C ILE A 123 -6.61 8.51 6.18
N ALA A 124 -5.79 9.56 6.29
CA ALA A 124 -4.78 9.72 7.32
C ALA A 124 -4.66 11.19 7.68
N CYS A 125 -4.37 11.47 8.95
CA CYS A 125 -4.15 12.83 9.43
C CYS A 125 -3.25 12.84 10.65
N GLY A 126 -2.43 13.87 10.80
CA GLY A 126 -1.62 14.11 11.99
C GLY A 126 -1.50 15.60 12.26
N GLU A 127 -1.67 16.01 13.52
CA GLU A 127 -1.39 17.38 13.93
C GLU A 127 0.11 17.66 13.91
N ILE A 128 0.53 18.82 13.40
CA ILE A 128 1.93 19.23 13.36
C ILE A 128 2.39 19.63 14.76
N GLY A 129 3.26 18.81 15.35
CA GLY A 129 3.85 19.05 16.66
C GLY A 129 4.54 17.81 17.20
N GLY A 130 5.41 17.99 18.20
CA GLY A 130 6.18 16.89 18.78
C GLY A 130 7.44 17.38 19.47
N PHE A 131 8.47 16.54 19.44
CA PHE A 131 9.80 16.88 19.93
C PHE A 131 10.69 17.19 18.72
N THR A 132 11.32 18.35 18.71
CA THR A 132 12.38 18.61 17.75
C THR A 132 13.66 17.90 18.18
N VAL A 133 14.49 17.52 17.20
CA VAL A 133 15.80 16.96 17.48
C VAL A 133 16.72 18.10 17.91
N PRO A 134 17.44 18.02 19.05
CA PRO A 134 18.32 19.12 19.44
C PRO A 134 19.43 19.36 18.39
N ASN A 135 19.53 20.61 17.92
CA ASN A 135 20.45 21.06 16.85
C ASN A 135 20.12 20.57 15.43
N ASP A 136 18.91 20.04 15.22
CA ASP A 136 18.29 19.82 13.92
C ASP A 136 16.95 20.55 13.95
N ASP A 137 16.62 21.32 12.93
CA ASP A 137 15.32 21.96 12.81
C ASP A 137 14.28 20.99 12.22
N ASP A 138 14.37 19.73 12.67
CA ASP A 138 13.58 18.60 12.22
C ASP A 138 12.43 18.28 13.18
N LEU A 139 11.31 17.84 12.61
CA LEU A 139 10.15 17.36 13.33
C LEU A 139 9.52 16.12 12.68
N ASP A 140 9.51 15.02 13.42
CA ASP A 140 8.79 13.80 13.06
C ASP A 140 7.36 13.79 13.63
N ILE A 141 6.38 13.49 12.79
CA ILE A 141 4.96 13.47 13.15
C ILE A 141 4.34 12.12 12.80
N GLY A 142 3.51 11.59 13.68
CA GLY A 142 2.67 10.42 13.38
C GLY A 142 1.37 10.81 12.68
N LEU A 143 1.05 10.14 11.58
CA LEU A 143 -0.23 10.22 10.88
C LEU A 143 -1.11 9.04 11.29
N ARG A 144 -2.29 9.32 11.84
CA ARG A 144 -3.26 8.29 12.27
C ARG A 144 -4.35 8.07 11.22
N ALA A 145 -4.79 6.82 11.11
CA ALA A 145 -5.95 6.44 10.30
C ALA A 145 -7.16 7.31 10.64
N GLN A 146 -7.85 7.75 9.60
CA GLN A 146 -9.16 8.39 9.73
C GLN A 146 -10.25 7.40 9.34
N GLY A 147 -11.25 7.24 10.21
CA GLY A 147 -12.27 6.21 10.06
C GLY A 147 -11.67 4.80 10.00
N ASP A 148 -12.17 4.00 9.05
CA ASP A 148 -11.73 2.61 8.81
C ASP A 148 -10.77 2.50 7.63
N SER A 149 -10.00 3.56 7.32
CA SER A 149 -9.12 3.61 6.13
C SER A 149 -8.02 2.55 6.13
N GLY A 150 -7.58 2.12 7.33
CA GLY A 150 -6.44 1.21 7.50
C GLY A 150 -5.08 1.84 7.24
N PHE A 151 -5.01 3.14 6.94
CA PHE A 151 -3.75 3.85 6.68
C PHE A 151 -3.16 4.45 7.95
N ALA A 152 -1.86 4.28 8.15
CA ALA A 152 -1.09 5.00 9.15
C ALA A 152 0.25 5.41 8.54
N GLY A 153 0.92 6.39 9.13
CA GLY A 153 2.17 6.85 8.55
C GLY A 153 2.93 7.82 9.42
N VAL A 154 3.92 8.43 8.79
CA VAL A 154 4.75 9.48 9.37
C VAL A 154 4.93 10.61 8.37
N ALA A 155 5.10 11.82 8.90
CA ALA A 155 5.63 12.94 8.18
C ALA A 155 6.98 13.32 8.80
N LEU A 156 7.99 13.54 7.97
CA LEU A 156 9.27 14.11 8.38
C LEU A 156 9.29 15.54 7.85
N ILE A 157 9.46 16.50 8.75
CA ILE A 157 9.56 17.91 8.41
C ILE A 157 11.01 18.31 8.67
N ASP A 158 11.70 18.74 7.63
CA ASP A 158 13.06 19.28 7.70
C ASP A 158 12.97 20.80 7.56
N GLY A 159 13.42 21.52 8.58
CA GLY A 159 13.50 22.97 8.58
C GLY A 159 14.87 23.42 8.13
N ASP A 160 14.95 24.06 6.97
CA ASP A 160 16.19 24.70 6.54
C ASP A 160 16.34 26.07 7.24
N ASP A 161 17.16 26.07 8.29
CA ASP A 161 17.51 27.23 9.12
C ASP A 161 18.02 28.43 8.30
N ASP A 162 18.60 28.19 7.12
CA ASP A 162 19.27 29.22 6.34
C ASP A 162 18.33 29.95 5.34
N ASP A 163 17.24 29.31 4.91
CA ASP A 163 16.40 29.80 3.79
C ASP A 163 14.94 30.13 4.16
N ASN A 164 14.50 29.92 5.41
CA ASN A 164 13.09 30.06 5.84
C ASN A 164 12.12 29.20 5.01
N GLU A 165 12.60 28.02 4.66
CA GLU A 165 11.87 27.03 3.89
C GLU A 165 11.79 25.73 4.68
N VAL A 166 10.78 24.93 4.35
CA VAL A 166 10.55 23.62 4.96
C VAL A 166 10.33 22.58 3.88
N ASP A 167 10.95 21.43 4.07
CA ASP A 167 10.72 20.22 3.28
C ASP A 167 9.84 19.26 4.08
N ILE A 168 8.86 18.64 3.41
CA ILE A 168 7.95 17.66 4.01
C ILE A 168 7.96 16.36 3.21
N ASP A 169 8.43 15.31 3.87
CA ASP A 169 8.36 13.94 3.41
C ASP A 169 7.20 13.21 4.08
N LEU A 170 6.35 12.57 3.28
CA LEU A 170 5.21 11.77 3.76
C LEU A 170 5.41 10.30 3.43
N TYR A 171 5.15 9.44 4.41
CA TYR A 171 5.17 7.99 4.24
C TYR A 171 3.93 7.37 4.85
N LEU A 172 3.13 6.73 4.01
CA LEU A 172 1.95 5.97 4.42
C LEU A 172 2.18 4.48 4.21
N ALA A 173 1.62 3.70 5.11
CA ALA A 173 1.46 2.28 4.94
C ALA A 173 0.05 1.88 5.35
N ARG A 174 -0.46 0.82 4.73
CA ARG A 174 -1.78 0.27 5.01
C ARG A 174 -1.66 -1.04 5.75
N ASP A 175 -2.64 -1.30 6.61
CA ASP A 175 -2.82 -2.59 7.27
C ASP A 175 -1.58 -3.05 8.08
N VAL A 176 -0.71 -2.11 8.49
CA VAL A 176 0.47 -2.37 9.31
C VAL A 176 0.02 -2.67 10.73
N THR A 177 -0.32 -3.93 10.96
CA THR A 177 -0.78 -4.42 12.24
C THR A 177 0.42 -4.92 13.06
N GLY A 178 0.95 -4.03 13.90
CA GLY A 178 1.90 -4.38 14.97
C GLY A 178 1.18 -4.48 16.31
N ALA A 179 1.64 -5.36 17.21
CA ALA A 179 1.15 -5.37 18.59
C ALA A 179 1.38 -3.98 19.20
N VAL A 180 0.31 -3.32 19.68
CA VAL A 180 0.40 -2.03 20.37
C VAL A 180 1.34 -2.18 21.56
N ALA A 181 2.55 -1.64 21.46
CA ALA A 181 3.39 -1.45 22.62
C ALA A 181 2.70 -0.38 23.48
N THR A 182 2.16 -0.79 24.63
CA THR A 182 1.65 0.16 25.62
C THR A 182 2.80 1.10 26.00
N PRO A 183 2.63 2.43 25.87
CA PRO A 183 3.64 3.38 26.34
C PRO A 183 3.89 3.10 27.82
N ASN A 184 5.15 2.91 28.20
CA ASN A 184 5.52 2.85 29.61
C ASN A 184 5.36 4.27 30.18
N PRO A 185 4.62 4.47 31.30
CA PRO A 185 4.38 5.79 31.87
C PRO A 185 5.66 6.50 32.34
#